data_AF-A0A0D0S296-F1
#
_entry.id   AF-A0A0D0S296-F1
#
_cell.length_a   1.000
_cell.length_b   1.000
_cell.length_c   1.000
_cell.angle_alpha   90.00
_cell.angle_beta   90.00
_cell.angle_gamma   90.00
#
_symmetry.space_group_name_H-M   'P 1'
#
loop_
_entity.id
_entity.type
_entity.pdbx_description
1 polymer ?
#
loop_
_entity_poly.entity_id
_entity_poly.type
_entity_poly.pdbx_seq_one_letter_code
_entity_poly.pdbx_strand_id
1 'polypeptide(L)' 'MQRVTKFFREVVREMKKVSWPKRKELVNYTITVLATVAFFTVFFAVVDLGISELVRFILE' A
#
# COMPACT_ATOMS: atom_id res chain seq x y z
N MET A 1 -3.55 -37.02 -5.92
CA MET A 1 -4.33 -35.91 -5.32
C MET A 1 -4.26 -35.86 -3.78
N GLN A 2 -4.22 -36.99 -3.05
CA GLN A 2 -4.17 -37.01 -1.58
C GLN A 2 -2.95 -36.31 -0.93
N ARG A 3 -1.80 -36.25 -1.63
CA ARG A 3 -0.60 -35.56 -1.12
C ARG A 3 -0.75 -34.04 -1.10
N VAL A 4 -1.43 -33.48 -2.11
CA VAL A 4 -1.62 -32.02 -2.24
C VAL A 4 -2.60 -31.52 -1.17
N THR A 5 -3.70 -32.23 -0.94
CA THR A 5 -4.65 -31.88 0.12
C THR A 5 -4.03 -31.98 1.52
N LYS A 6 -3.17 -32.98 1.75
CA LYS A 6 -2.40 -33.10 3.00
C LYS A 6 -1.43 -31.93 3.19
N PHE A 7 -0.72 -31.52 2.14
CA PHE A 7 0.18 -30.37 2.16
C PHE A 7 -0.54 -29.06 2.51
N PHE A 8 -1.65 -28.73 1.85
CA PHE A 8 -2.43 -27.52 2.17
C PHE A 8 -2.95 -27.54 3.61
N ARG A 9 -3.34 -28.71 4.13
CA ARG A 9 -3.78 -28.85 5.52
C ARG A 9 -2.65 -28.57 6.51
N GLU A 10 -1.44 -29.01 6.21
CA GLU A 10 -0.23 -28.74 7.00
C GLU A 10 0.15 -27.25 6.95
N VAL A 11 0.10 -26.63 5.77
CA VAL A 11 0.35 -25.17 5.59
C VAL A 11 -0.64 -24.34 6.41
N VAL A 12 -1.95 -24.64 6.32
CA VAL A 12 -2.98 -23.93 7.10
C VAL A 12 -2.75 -24.12 8.61
N ARG A 13 -2.29 -25.31 9.03
CA ARG A 13 -1.97 -25.57 10.45
C ARG A 13 -0.81 -24.71 10.93
N GLU A 14 0.22 -24.51 10.11
CA GLU A 14 1.38 -23.68 10.46
C GLU A 14 1.06 -22.18 10.40
N MET A 15 0.26 -21.76 9.41
CA MET A 15 -0.24 -20.38 9.29
C MET A 15 -1.09 -19.93 10.48
N LYS A 16 -1.76 -20.85 11.16
CA LYS A 16 -2.49 -20.56 12.40
C LYS A 16 -1.58 -20.32 13.61
N LYS A 17 -0.32 -20.77 13.57
CA LYS A 17 0.67 -20.50 14.63
C LYS A 17 1.36 -19.14 14.46
N VAL A 18 1.25 -18.54 13.28
CA VAL A 18 1.83 -17.24 13.00
C VAL A 18 1.05 -16.16 13.74
N SER A 19 1.77 -15.25 14.40
CA SER A 19 1.21 -14.09 15.08
C SER A 19 0.80 -13.02 14.07
N TRP A 20 -0.41 -13.14 13.53
CA TRP A 20 -0.98 -12.12 12.67
C TRP A 20 -1.31 -10.84 13.45
N PRO A 21 -1.15 -9.65 12.84
CA PRO A 21 -1.44 -8.38 13.48
C PRO A 21 -2.91 -8.29 13.89
N LYS A 22 -3.18 -7.56 14.97
CA LYS A 22 -4.56 -7.34 15.43
C LYS A 22 -5.30 -6.44 14.44
N ARG A 23 -6.61 -6.61 14.31
CA ARG A 23 -7.46 -5.79 13.40
C ARG A 23 -7.23 -4.29 13.57
N LYS A 24 -7.09 -3.81 14.81
CA LYS A 24 -6.82 -2.40 15.13
C LYS A 24 -5.48 -1.92 14.55
N GLU A 25 -4.45 -2.73 14.67
CA GLU A 25 -3.11 -2.42 14.19
C GLU A 25 -3.09 -2.36 12.66
N LEU A 26 -3.75 -3.32 12.01
CA LEU A 26 -3.89 -3.34 10.56
C LEU A 26 -4.60 -2.09 10.02
N VAL A 27 -5.70 -1.69 10.65
CA VAL A 27 -6.44 -0.47 10.29
C VAL A 27 -5.56 0.77 10.44
N ASN A 28 -4.81 0.88 11.54
CA ASN A 28 -3.90 2.01 11.73
C ASN A 28 -2.84 2.06 10.63
N TYR A 29 -2.23 0.92 10.27
CA TYR A 29 -1.25 0.87 9.18
C TYR A 29 -1.87 1.28 7.84
N THR A 30 -3.07 0.80 7.52
CA THR A 30 -3.76 1.21 6.29
C THR A 30 -4.05 2.71 6.28
N ILE A 31 -4.52 3.28 7.38
CA ILE A 31 -4.78 4.72 7.49
C ILE A 31 -3.50 5.53 7.28
N THR A 32 -2.39 5.11 7.90
CA THR A 32 -1.09 5.77 7.73
C THR A 32 -0.66 5.76 6.27
N VAL A 33 -0.77 4.63 5.58
CA VAL A 33 -0.42 4.52 4.16
C VAL A 33 -1.33 5.39 3.28
N LEU A 34 -2.63 5.40 3.55
CA LEU A 34 -3.56 6.24 2.80
C LEU A 34 -3.27 7.73 3.01
N ALA A 35 -2.92 8.14 4.23
CA ALA A 35 -2.56 9.51 4.52
C ALA A 35 -1.27 9.95 3.79
N THR A 36 -0.24 9.10 3.78
CA THR A 36 1.01 9.43 3.07
C THR A 36 0.81 9.47 1.57
N VAL A 37 0.06 8.53 0.99
CA VAL A 37 -0.27 8.54 -0.44
C VAL A 37 -1.06 9.78 -0.81
N ALA A 38 -2.11 10.11 -0.05
CA ALA A 38 -2.91 11.32 -0.30
C ALA A 38 -2.06 12.60 -0.25
N PHE A 39 -1.16 12.71 0.72
CA PHE A 39 -0.23 13.84 0.82
C PHE A 39 0.66 13.95 -0.42
N PHE A 40 1.31 12.86 -0.82
CA PHE A 40 2.18 12.86 -2.01
C PHE A 40 1.40 13.11 -3.30
N THR A 41 0.18 12.60 -3.44
CA THR A 41 -0.69 12.89 -4.59
C THR A 41 -0.94 14.39 -4.73
N VAL A 42 -1.29 15.07 -3.64
CA VAL A 42 -1.50 16.53 -3.65
C VAL A 42 -0.20 17.26 -3.95
N PHE A 43 0.91 16.85 -3.32
CA PHE A 43 2.22 17.45 -3.56
C PHE A 43 2.62 17.35 -5.05
N PHE A 44 2.54 16.17 -5.66
CA PHE A 44 2.86 16.01 -7.08
C PHE A 44 1.92 16.81 -7.97
N ALA A 45 0.62 16.85 -7.68
CA ALA A 45 -0.32 17.66 -8.45
C ALA A 45 0.09 19.16 -8.44
N VAL A 46 0.50 19.69 -7.29
CA VAL A 46 0.98 21.08 -7.19
C VAL A 46 2.28 21.29 -7.97
N VAL A 47 3.23 20.36 -7.82
CA VAL A 47 4.53 20.44 -8.51
C VAL A 47 4.36 20.35 -10.03
N ASP A 48 3.52 19.45 -10.52
CA ASP A 48 3.27 19.27 -11.96
C ASP A 48 2.66 20.53 -12.56
N LEU A 49 1.69 21.15 -11.87
CA LEU A 49 1.10 22.42 -12.30
C LEU A 49 2.12 23.56 -12.26
N GLY A 50 2.92 23.66 -11.18
CA GLY A 50 3.96 24.68 -11.05
C GLY A 50 5.03 24.57 -12.14
N ILE A 51 5.50 23.35 -12.43
CA ILE A 51 6.47 23.10 -13.49
C ILE A 51 5.84 23.37 -14.85
N SER A 52 4.60 22.93 -15.10
CA SER A 52 3.92 23.15 -16.38
C SER A 52 3.80 24.64 -16.72
N GLU A 53 3.41 25.47 -15.75
CA GLU A 53 3.33 26.92 -15.94
C GLU A 53 4.71 27.57 -16.09
N LEU A 54 5.71 27.12 -15.34
CA LEU A 54 7.10 27.60 -15.48
C LEU A 54 7.66 27.29 -16.89
N VAL A 55 7.41 26.08 -17.39
CA VAL A 55 7.86 25.66 -18.72
C VAL A 55 7.16 26.47 -19.81
N ARG A 56 5.85 26.75 -19.68
CA ARG A 56 5.12 27.63 -20.59
C ARG A 56 5.72 29.03 -20.63
N PHE A 57 6.02 29.61 -19.46
CA PHE A 57 6.62 30.94 -19.36
C PHE A 57 8.03 31.03 -19.97
N ILE A 58 8.78 29.93 -20.03
CA ILE A 58 10.12 29.91 -20.62
C ILE A 58 10.07 29.67 -22.14
N LEU A 59 9.05 28.96 -22.63
CA LEU A 59 8.91 28.58 -24.05
C LEU A 59 8.12 29.59 -24.89
N GLU A 60 7.20 30.34 -24.30
CA GLU A 60 6.64 31.58 -24.89
C GLU A 60 7.55 32.79 -24.63
#